data_AF-A0AAU7A7Y5-F1
#
_entry.id   AF-A0AAU7A7Y5-F1
#
_cell.length_a   1.000
_cell.length_b   1.000
_cell.length_c   1.000
_cell.angle_alpha   90.00
_cell.angle_beta   90.00
_cell.angle_gamma   90.00
#
_symmetry.space_group_name_H-M   'P 1'
#
loop_
_entity.id
_entity.type
_entity.pdbx_description
1 polymer ?
#
loop_
_entity_poly.entity_id
_entity_poly.type
_entity_poly.pdbx_seq_one_letter_code
_entity_poly.pdbx_strand_id
1 'polypeptide(L)'
;MSFSITIKAGDSYAFRFPVLEPKSNAEIWAEAGGSGGIDGYWADYATWIAAGNTADEAAFLKNRAGDVVSLRAMDLAGWSVRGHMREGGTKIADLDVRVESEDWGGMVLHLPASQTAEWDAKTYDAQIEYAKDNSVFSSDVIKITVQKDVTYD
;
A
#
# COMPACT_ATOMS: atom_id res chain seq x y z
N MET A 1 -3.55 5.18 1.85
CA MET A 1 -3.91 4.51 3.12
C MET A 1 -3.02 5.08 4.23
N SER A 2 -3.56 5.86 5.16
CA SER A 2 -2.82 6.30 6.33
C SER A 2 -2.97 5.26 7.44
N PHE A 3 -1.85 4.88 8.06
CA PHE A 3 -1.86 4.03 9.25
C PHE A 3 -1.00 4.67 10.34
N SER A 4 -1.35 4.35 11.59
CA SER A 4 -0.68 4.86 12.79
C SER A 4 -0.10 3.69 13.57
N ILE A 5 1.14 3.81 14.00
CA ILE A 5 1.80 2.85 14.88
C ILE A 5 2.13 3.52 16.21
N THR A 6 1.96 2.78 17.30
CA THR A 6 2.36 3.21 18.64
C THR A 6 3.45 2.27 19.13
N ILE A 7 4.56 2.84 19.58
CA ILE A 7 5.72 2.12 20.07
C ILE A 7 6.18 2.71 21.40
N LYS A 8 6.95 1.94 22.15
CA LYS A 8 7.70 2.46 23.30
C LYS A 8 9.14 2.78 22.87
N ALA A 9 9.67 3.89 23.38
CA ALA A 9 11.08 4.22 23.20
C ALA A 9 11.96 3.11 23.80
N GLY A 10 13.01 2.73 23.09
CA GLY A 10 13.99 1.72 23.54
C GLY A 10 13.62 0.26 23.27
N ASP A 11 12.44 -0.02 22.70
CA ASP A 11 12.02 -1.36 22.29
C ASP A 11 12.23 -1.59 20.78
N SER A 12 12.36 -2.85 20.37
CA SER A 12 12.45 -3.27 18.96
C SER A 12 11.08 -3.63 18.40
N TYR A 13 10.77 -3.15 17.19
CA TYR A 13 9.51 -3.46 16.49
C TYR A 13 9.77 -3.86 15.04
N ALA A 14 8.88 -4.71 14.51
CA ALA A 14 8.84 -5.07 13.10
C ALA A 14 7.39 -5.06 12.61
N PHE A 15 7.07 -4.14 11.70
CA PHE A 15 5.74 -4.03 11.11
C PHE A 15 5.80 -4.52 9.67
N ARG A 16 5.02 -5.56 9.37
CA ARG A 16 4.92 -6.13 8.03
C ARG A 16 3.70 -5.59 7.31
N PHE A 17 3.89 -5.15 6.07
CA PHE A 17 2.79 -4.68 5.22
C PHE A 17 3.11 -4.95 3.76
N PRO A 18 2.11 -5.29 2.93
CA PRO A 18 2.28 -5.33 1.49
C PRO A 18 2.23 -3.92 0.89
N VAL A 19 3.00 -3.69 -0.17
CA VAL A 19 2.79 -2.54 -1.07
C VAL A 19 1.78 -2.96 -2.11
N LEU A 20 0.70 -2.18 -2.23
CA LEU A 20 -0.39 -2.47 -3.14
C LEU A 20 -0.46 -1.42 -4.24
N GLU A 21 -0.74 -1.87 -5.47
CA GLU A 21 -1.00 -1.01 -6.61
C GLU A 21 -2.38 -1.34 -7.21
N PRO A 22 -3.05 -0.36 -7.85
CA PRO A 22 -4.29 -0.63 -8.57
C PRO A 22 -4.02 -1.60 -9.72
N LYS A 23 -4.86 -2.64 -9.83
CA LYS A 23 -4.85 -3.49 -11.02
C LYS A 23 -5.25 -2.67 -12.23
N SER A 24 -4.60 -2.92 -13.36
CA SER A 24 -5.10 -2.41 -14.63
C SER A 24 -6.45 -3.05 -14.94
N ASN A 25 -7.27 -2.37 -15.74
CA ASN A 25 -8.51 -2.97 -16.22
C ASN A 25 -8.22 -4.34 -16.85
N ALA A 26 -7.22 -4.45 -17.74
CA ALA A 26 -6.77 -5.69 -18.41
C ALA A 26 -6.63 -6.89 -17.46
N GLU A 27 -6.03 -6.68 -16.28
CA GLU A 27 -5.81 -7.73 -15.28
C GLU A 27 -7.10 -8.10 -14.54
N ILE A 28 -7.96 -7.12 -14.26
CA ILE A 28 -9.30 -7.35 -13.70
C ILE A 28 -10.12 -8.23 -14.66
N TRP A 29 -10.03 -7.99 -15.97
CA TRP A 29 -10.72 -8.83 -16.98
C TRP A 29 -10.18 -10.25 -17.05
N ALA A 30 -8.87 -10.42 -16.97
CA ALA A 30 -8.23 -11.74 -17.04
C ALA A 30 -8.64 -12.63 -15.86
N GLU A 31 -8.82 -12.05 -14.67
CA GLU A 31 -9.28 -12.77 -13.47
C GLU A 31 -10.79 -13.06 -13.50
N ALA A 32 -11.61 -12.16 -14.06
CA ALA A 32 -13.03 -12.39 -14.26
C ALA A 32 -13.29 -13.53 -15.27
N GLY A 33 -12.47 -13.62 -16.33
CA GLY A 33 -12.62 -14.57 -17.43
C GLY A 33 -12.08 -15.99 -17.20
N GLY A 34 -11.99 -16.46 -15.95
CA GLY A 34 -11.41 -17.77 -15.62
C GLY A 34 -12.05 -18.94 -16.38
N SER A 35 -11.36 -19.47 -17.41
CA SER A 35 -11.53 -20.77 -18.09
C SER A 35 -12.94 -21.40 -18.14
N GLY A 36 -13.96 -20.57 -18.37
CA GLY A 36 -15.33 -20.93 -18.67
C GLY A 36 -15.95 -19.71 -19.34
N GLY A 37 -16.16 -19.78 -20.66
CA GLY A 37 -16.50 -18.62 -21.48
C GLY A 37 -17.62 -17.75 -20.90
N ILE A 38 -17.46 -16.42 -20.98
CA ILE A 38 -18.48 -15.41 -20.65
C ILE A 38 -19.26 -15.77 -19.37
N ASP A 39 -18.51 -16.09 -18.31
CA ASP A 39 -18.70 -15.75 -16.89
C ASP A 39 -20.05 -15.17 -16.39
N GLY A 40 -21.22 -15.74 -16.70
CA GLY A 40 -22.44 -15.56 -15.88
C GLY A 40 -23.01 -14.13 -15.78
N TYR A 41 -22.44 -13.14 -16.47
CA TYR A 41 -22.88 -11.74 -16.45
C TYR A 41 -23.95 -11.42 -17.50
N TRP A 42 -24.45 -12.40 -18.23
CA TRP A 42 -25.56 -12.23 -19.19
C TRP A 42 -26.78 -11.54 -18.54
N ALA A 43 -27.08 -11.84 -17.29
CA ALA A 43 -28.24 -11.27 -16.59
C ALA A 43 -28.08 -9.75 -16.37
N ASP A 44 -26.86 -9.30 -16.06
CA ASP A 44 -26.57 -7.89 -15.82
C ASP A 44 -26.44 -7.13 -17.14
N TYR A 45 -25.88 -7.74 -18.18
CA TYR A 45 -25.86 -7.17 -19.53
C TYR A 45 -27.27 -7.02 -20.11
N ALA A 46 -28.11 -8.04 -19.97
CA ALA A 46 -29.51 -7.99 -20.38
C ALA A 46 -30.29 -6.88 -19.64
N THR A 47 -30.04 -6.71 -18.34
CA THR A 47 -30.64 -5.63 -17.53
C THR A 47 -30.16 -4.24 -17.99
N TRP A 48 -28.87 -4.11 -18.33
CA TRP A 48 -28.30 -2.86 -18.82
C TRP A 48 -28.80 -2.48 -20.22
N ILE A 49 -28.97 -3.45 -21.12
CA ILE A 49 -29.64 -3.24 -22.41
C ILE A 49 -31.12 -2.88 -22.19
N ALA A 50 -31.82 -3.56 -21.28
CA ALA A 50 -33.22 -3.25 -20.95
C ALA A 50 -33.41 -1.85 -20.36
N ALA A 51 -32.38 -1.28 -19.72
CA ALA A 51 -32.34 0.11 -19.26
C ALA A 51 -32.14 1.14 -20.39
N GLY A 52 -32.08 0.71 -21.65
CA GLY A 52 -32.01 1.57 -22.84
C GLY A 52 -30.59 1.97 -23.24
N ASN A 53 -29.57 1.32 -22.68
CA ASN A 53 -28.20 1.55 -23.11
C ASN A 53 -27.95 0.87 -24.47
N THR A 54 -27.30 1.59 -25.39
CA THR A 54 -27.05 1.13 -26.76
C THR A 54 -25.56 0.95 -27.08
N ALA A 55 -24.69 1.20 -26.09
CA ALA A 55 -23.26 0.98 -26.28
C ALA A 55 -22.96 -0.53 -26.32
N ASP A 56 -21.83 -0.90 -26.91
CA ASP A 56 -21.45 -2.30 -27.07
C ASP A 56 -21.15 -2.96 -25.72
N GLU A 57 -21.04 -4.29 -25.72
CA GLU A 57 -20.70 -5.09 -24.53
C GLU A 57 -19.36 -4.64 -23.90
N ALA A 58 -18.42 -4.18 -24.73
CA ALA A 58 -17.16 -3.61 -24.25
C ALA A 58 -17.38 -2.32 -23.43
N ALA A 59 -18.33 -1.46 -23.82
CA ALA A 59 -18.71 -0.27 -23.09
C ALA A 59 -19.51 -0.56 -21.81
N PHE A 60 -20.40 -1.56 -21.83
CA PHE A 60 -21.10 -2.03 -20.62
C PHE A 60 -20.11 -2.44 -19.54
N LEU A 61 -19.16 -3.28 -19.92
CA LEU A 61 -18.20 -3.85 -19.00
C LEU A 61 -17.14 -2.81 -18.58
N LYS A 62 -16.79 -1.84 -19.44
CA LYS A 62 -15.95 -0.69 -19.07
C LYS A 62 -16.59 0.20 -18.00
N ASN A 63 -17.92 0.38 -18.06
CA ASN A 63 -18.66 1.12 -17.03
C ASN A 63 -18.63 0.39 -15.68
N ARG A 64 -18.69 -0.94 -15.68
CA ARG A 64 -18.65 -1.76 -14.46
C ARG A 64 -17.25 -1.91 -13.87
N ALA A 65 -16.22 -2.02 -14.70
CA ALA A 65 -14.82 -2.09 -14.25
C ALA A 65 -14.34 -0.79 -13.59
N GLY A 66 -14.92 0.36 -13.98
CA GLY A 66 -14.62 1.65 -13.35
C GLY A 66 -14.99 1.74 -11.87
N ASP A 67 -15.93 0.91 -11.40
CA ASP A 67 -16.40 0.92 -10.01
C ASP A 67 -15.63 -0.07 -9.09
N VAL A 68 -14.81 -0.97 -9.64
CA VAL A 68 -14.07 -1.95 -8.84
C VAL A 68 -12.59 -1.56 -8.77
N VAL A 69 -12.20 -0.84 -7.72
CA VAL A 69 -10.78 -0.67 -7.38
C VAL A 69 -10.26 -1.99 -6.83
N SER A 70 -9.83 -2.89 -7.71
CA SER A 70 -9.11 -4.10 -7.33
C SER A 70 -7.63 -3.79 -7.14
N LEU A 71 -7.06 -4.21 -6.01
CA LEU A 71 -5.65 -4.02 -5.69
C LEU A 71 -4.88 -5.32 -5.89
N ARG A 72 -3.60 -5.21 -6.24
CA ARG A 72 -2.65 -6.33 -6.20
C ARG A 72 -1.40 -5.94 -5.42
N ALA A 73 -0.64 -6.94 -5.03
CA ALA A 73 0.73 -6.75 -4.59
C ALA A 73 1.57 -6.15 -5.72
N MET A 74 2.35 -5.13 -5.39
CA MET A 74 3.31 -4.53 -6.29
C MET A 74 4.58 -5.39 -6.37
N ASP A 75 5.08 -5.61 -7.57
CA ASP A 75 6.41 -6.20 -7.80
C ASP A 75 7.50 -5.17 -7.45
N LEU A 76 8.25 -5.45 -6.39
CA LEU A 76 9.33 -4.59 -5.90
C LEU A 76 10.71 -4.99 -6.43
N ALA A 77 10.81 -5.90 -7.39
CA ALA A 77 12.10 -6.29 -7.96
C ALA A 77 12.85 -5.09 -8.57
N GLY A 78 14.08 -4.88 -8.08
CA GLY A 78 14.96 -3.79 -8.51
C GLY A 78 14.55 -2.39 -8.02
N TRP A 79 13.58 -2.27 -7.11
CA TRP A 79 13.26 -1.01 -6.46
C TRP A 79 14.20 -0.75 -5.27
N SER A 80 14.64 0.50 -5.12
CA SER A 80 15.25 1.01 -3.88
C SER A 80 14.14 1.51 -2.96
N VAL A 81 14.10 1.01 -1.73
CA VAL A 81 13.12 1.43 -0.72
C VAL A 81 13.83 2.10 0.46
N ARG A 82 13.33 3.24 0.90
CA ARG A 82 13.89 4.00 2.03
C ARG A 82 12.78 4.58 2.89
N GLY A 83 12.88 4.42 4.19
CA GLY A 83 11.99 5.10 5.13
C GLY A 83 12.63 6.36 5.68
N HIS A 84 11.83 7.41 5.89
CA HIS A 84 12.28 8.67 6.47
C HIS A 84 11.31 9.13 7.54
N MET A 85 11.85 9.53 8.69
CA MET A 85 11.10 10.24 9.73
C MET A 85 11.25 11.75 9.53
N ARG A 86 10.16 12.49 9.73
CA ARG A 86 10.06 13.92 9.50
C ARG A 86 9.41 14.65 10.67
N GLU A 87 9.84 15.89 10.86
CA GLU A 87 9.22 16.86 11.76
C GLU A 87 9.11 18.20 11.05
N GLY A 88 7.89 18.77 10.99
CA GLY A 88 7.62 19.99 10.23
C GLY A 88 7.99 19.90 8.74
N GLY A 89 7.95 18.70 8.15
CA GLY A 89 8.34 18.43 6.76
C GLY A 89 9.85 18.19 6.55
N THR A 90 10.69 18.47 7.54
CA THR A 90 12.14 18.24 7.47
C THR A 90 12.47 16.80 7.85
N LYS A 91 13.32 16.12 7.08
CA LYS A 91 13.84 14.79 7.44
C LYS A 91 14.73 14.88 8.69
N ILE A 92 14.44 14.06 9.69
CA ILE A 92 15.20 14.00 10.95
C ILE A 92 15.89 12.65 11.19
N ALA A 93 15.42 11.57 10.57
CA ALA A 93 16.07 10.26 10.64
C ALA A 93 15.74 9.40 9.41
N ASP A 94 16.62 8.45 9.11
CA ASP A 94 16.32 7.33 8.21
C ASP A 94 15.71 6.18 8.99
N LEU A 95 14.69 5.52 8.44
CA LEU A 95 14.06 4.34 9.02
C LEU A 95 14.55 3.09 8.27
N ASP A 96 14.83 2.02 9.02
CA ASP A 96 15.22 0.73 8.43
C ASP A 96 13.98 0.05 7.83
N VAL A 97 13.88 0.10 6.51
CA VAL A 97 12.80 -0.51 5.73
C VAL A 97 13.42 -1.55 4.80
N ARG A 98 12.90 -2.78 4.84
CA ARG A 98 13.46 -3.93 4.11
C ARG A 98 12.41 -4.65 3.31
N VAL A 99 12.73 -4.97 2.06
CA VAL A 99 11.93 -5.86 1.22
C VAL A 99 12.18 -7.29 1.71
N GLU A 100 11.13 -7.92 2.26
CA GLU A 100 11.18 -9.34 2.68
C GLU A 100 10.77 -10.26 1.52
N SER A 101 9.96 -9.77 0.58
CA SER A 101 9.59 -10.52 -0.61
C SER A 101 9.19 -9.60 -1.75
N GLU A 102 9.92 -9.69 -2.85
CA GLU A 102 9.67 -8.86 -4.04
C GLU A 102 8.34 -9.25 -4.72
N ASP A 103 8.05 -10.55 -4.80
CA ASP A 103 6.91 -11.11 -5.56
C ASP A 103 5.51 -10.78 -5.02
N TRP A 104 5.40 -10.39 -3.75
CA TRP A 104 4.13 -9.92 -3.17
C TRP A 104 4.25 -8.55 -2.50
N GLY A 105 5.29 -7.79 -2.84
CA GLY A 105 5.52 -6.45 -2.31
C GLY A 105 5.64 -6.43 -0.79
N GLY A 106 6.13 -7.52 -0.20
CA GLY A 106 6.24 -7.71 1.25
C GLY A 106 7.33 -6.82 1.82
N MET A 107 6.92 -5.84 2.63
CA MET A 107 7.81 -4.87 3.27
C MET A 107 7.81 -5.03 4.78
N VAL A 108 8.95 -4.73 5.39
CA VAL A 108 9.08 -4.59 6.83
C VAL A 108 9.69 -3.25 7.19
N LEU A 109 8.96 -2.49 8.01
CA LEU A 109 9.52 -1.40 8.78
C LEU A 109 10.10 -2.00 10.06
N HIS A 110 11.43 -2.06 10.14
CA HIS A 110 12.18 -2.54 11.28
C HIS A 110 12.67 -1.35 12.10
N LEU A 111 12.26 -1.27 13.35
CA LEU A 111 12.63 -0.19 14.26
C LEU A 111 13.43 -0.81 15.42
N PRO A 112 14.77 -0.91 15.32
CA PRO A 112 15.57 -1.50 16.37
C PRO A 112 15.57 -0.62 17.64
N ALA A 113 15.66 -1.25 18.81
CA ALA A 113 15.78 -0.58 20.11
C ALA A 113 16.84 0.54 20.13
N SER A 114 17.98 0.32 19.47
CA SER A 114 19.06 1.30 19.37
C SER A 114 18.64 2.60 18.67
N GLN A 115 17.67 2.53 17.75
CA GLN A 115 17.14 3.68 17.05
C GLN A 115 15.99 4.32 17.84
N THR A 116 15.05 3.50 18.34
CA THR A 116 13.87 4.01 19.05
C THR A 116 14.19 4.62 20.42
N ALA A 117 15.33 4.25 21.02
CA ALA A 117 15.83 4.84 22.26
C ALA A 117 16.21 6.33 22.14
N GLU A 118 16.54 6.78 20.93
CA GLU A 118 16.93 8.18 20.67
C GLU A 118 15.72 9.09 20.40
N TRP A 119 14.50 8.55 20.38
CA TRP A 119 13.30 9.29 20.00
C TRP A 119 12.54 9.82 21.21
N ASP A 120 12.16 11.10 21.14
CA ASP A 120 11.31 11.75 22.13
C ASP A 120 9.91 11.14 22.14
N ALA A 121 9.26 11.14 23.30
CA ALA A 121 7.87 10.73 23.42
C ALA A 121 6.93 11.76 22.78
N LYS A 122 6.64 11.58 21.49
CA LYS A 122 5.71 12.38 20.68
C LYS A 122 5.28 11.62 19.44
N THR A 123 4.43 12.24 18.62
CA THR A 123 4.06 11.71 17.30
C THR A 123 4.96 12.32 16.21
N TYR A 124 5.55 11.45 15.41
CA TYR A 124 6.33 11.78 14.23
C TYR A 124 5.57 11.46 12.95
N ASP A 125 5.92 12.17 11.88
CA ASP A 125 5.48 11.84 10.53
C ASP A 125 6.56 10.99 9.88
N ALA A 126 6.16 9.90 9.24
CA ALA A 126 7.05 9.02 8.51
C ALA A 126 6.53 8.78 7.10
N GLN A 127 7.44 8.55 6.17
CA GLN A 127 7.12 8.20 4.79
C GLN A 127 8.10 7.15 4.29
N ILE A 128 7.63 6.32 3.36
CA ILE A 128 8.45 5.36 2.65
C ILE A 128 8.54 5.83 1.21
N GLU A 129 9.77 5.97 0.72
CA GLU A 129 10.08 6.35 -0.65
C GLU A 129 10.52 5.10 -1.43
N TYR A 130 9.98 4.99 -2.65
CA TYR A 130 10.26 3.94 -3.61
C TYR A 130 10.86 4.59 -4.84
N ALA A 131 12.07 4.16 -5.21
CA ALA A 131 12.80 4.70 -6.34
C ALA A 131 13.26 3.57 -7.27
N LYS A 132 12.98 3.71 -8.57
CA LYS A 132 13.49 2.82 -9.62
C LYS A 132 13.70 3.64 -10.89
N ASP A 133 14.88 3.52 -11.47
CA ASP A 133 15.31 4.34 -12.61
C ASP A 133 15.09 5.85 -12.35
N ASN A 134 14.24 6.51 -13.13
CA ASN A 134 13.88 7.93 -12.98
C ASN A 134 12.52 8.14 -12.29
N SER A 135 11.89 7.07 -11.78
CA SER A 135 10.61 7.12 -11.11
C SER A 135 10.80 7.10 -9.60
N VAL A 136 10.22 8.09 -8.92
CA VAL A 136 10.16 8.16 -7.47
C VAL A 136 8.71 8.39 -7.07
N PHE A 137 8.21 7.59 -6.14
CA PHE A 137 6.96 7.87 -5.44
C PHE A 137 7.11 7.61 -3.95
N SER A 138 6.22 8.21 -3.17
CA SER A 138 6.22 8.09 -1.72
C SER A 138 4.88 7.54 -1.25
N SER A 139 4.91 6.82 -0.13
CA SER A 139 3.69 6.48 0.58
C SER A 139 2.97 7.74 1.09
N ASP A 140 1.69 7.56 1.45
CA ASP A 140 1.03 8.48 2.36
C ASP A 140 1.83 8.60 3.68
N VAL A 141 1.54 9.66 4.44
CA VAL A 141 2.15 9.87 5.75
C VAL A 141 1.69 8.79 6.72
N ILE A 142 2.67 8.12 7.33
CA ILE A 142 2.54 7.18 8.43
C ILE A 142 2.76 7.96 9.73
N LYS A 143 1.89 7.77 10.72
CA LYS A 143 2.07 8.39 12.04
C LYS A 143 2.77 7.41 12.97
N ILE A 144 3.89 7.82 13.56
CA ILE A 144 4.62 7.02 14.56
C ILE A 144 4.51 7.73 15.91
N THR A 145 3.71 7.18 16.82
CA THR A 145 3.59 7.71 18.18
C THR A 145 4.54 6.96 19.11
N VAL A 146 5.52 7.68 19.64
CA VAL A 146 6.47 7.17 20.62
C VAL A 146 5.94 7.47 22.02
N GLN A 147 5.82 6.44 22.84
CA GLN A 147 5.46 6.54 24.24
C GLN A 147 6.72 6.46 25.10
N LYS A 148 6.73 7.25 26.17
CA LYS A 148 7.74 7.14 27.21
C LYS A 148 7.57 5.80 27.92
N ASP A 149 8.67 5.10 28.17
CA ASP A 149 8.63 3.99 29.10
C ASP A 149 8.42 4.53 30.52
N VAL A 150 7.35 4.09 31.16
CA VAL A 150 7.07 4.41 32.56
C VAL A 150 7.29 3.12 33.32
N THR A 151 8.57 2.77 33.50
CA THR A 151 8.95 1.73 34.46
C THR A 151 8.68 2.33 35.85
N TYR A 152 7.84 1.66 36.63
CA TYR A 152 7.62 2.00 38.04
C TYR A 152 8.76 1.35 38.82
N ASP A 153 9.67 2.16 39.35
CA ASP A 153 10.74 1.71 40.25
C ASP A 153 10.18 1.19 41.59
#